data_AF-A0A968HQL9-F1
#
_entry.id   AF-A0A968HQL9-F1
#
_cell.length_a   1.000
_cell.length_b   1.000
_cell.length_c   1.000
_cell.angle_alpha   90.00
_cell.angle_beta   90.00
_cell.angle_gamma   90.00
#
_symmetry.space_group_name_H-M   'P 1'
#
loop_
_entity.id
_entity.type
_entity.pdbx_description
1 polymer ?
#
loop_
_entity_poly.entity_id
_entity_poly.type
_entity_poly.pdbx_seq_one_letter_code
_entity_poly.pdbx_strand_id
1 'polypeptide(L)' 'MENPSLREQPREQKAPIMASRQDASILGWLEGSGRLMDREGDDRAKLTLEEDDSEEITALMGGDDFDDDED' A
#
# COMPACT_ATOMS: atom_id res chain seq x y z
N MET A 1 18.68 29.49 -30.43
CA MET A 1 18.12 28.12 -30.44
C MET A 1 17.28 28.02 -29.19
N GLU A 2 15.95 28.03 -29.33
CA GLU A 2 15.05 27.90 -28.18
C GLU A 2 14.81 26.42 -27.89
N ASN A 3 14.83 26.06 -26.60
CA ASN A 3 14.59 24.69 -26.15
C ASN A 3 13.08 24.42 -26.14
N PRO A 4 12.56 23.50 -26.98
CA PRO A 4 11.12 23.23 -27.07
C PRO A 4 10.51 22.66 -25.78
N SER A 5 11.35 22.20 -24.83
CA SER A 5 10.90 21.67 -23.55
C SER A 5 10.78 22.74 -22.45
N LEU A 6 11.35 23.94 -22.64
CA LEU A 6 11.31 24.99 -21.64
C LEU A 6 9.98 25.76 -21.75
N ARG A 7 9.26 25.87 -20.63
CA ARG A 7 7.97 26.57 -20.54
C ARG A 7 8.04 27.55 -19.38
N GLU A 8 7.62 28.79 -19.62
CA GLU A 8 7.49 29.81 -18.59
C GLU A 8 6.03 29.90 -18.12
N GLN A 9 5.82 30.10 -16.82
CA GLN A 9 4.50 30.24 -16.21
C GLN A 9 4.53 31.45 -15.25
N PRO A 10 3.59 32.41 -15.33
CA PRO A 10 3.54 33.55 -14.43
C PRO A 10 3.32 33.13 -12.96
N ARG A 11 4.07 33.75 -12.03
CA ARG A 11 4.01 33.40 -10.59
C ARG A 11 2.67 33.72 -9.93
N GLU A 12 1.97 34.74 -10.42
CA GLU A 12 0.68 35.20 -9.89
C GLU A 12 -0.52 34.45 -10.52
N GLN A 13 -0.27 33.65 -11.56
CA GLN A 13 -1.33 32.89 -12.22
C GLN A 13 -1.74 31.71 -11.34
N LYS A 14 -3.04 31.62 -11.04
CA LYS A 14 -3.60 30.43 -10.37
C LYS A 14 -3.44 29.22 -11.28
N ALA A 15 -3.16 28.08 -10.67
CA ALA A 15 -3.09 26.81 -11.39
C ALA A 15 -4.39 26.58 -12.20
N PRO A 16 -4.28 26.10 -13.45
CA PRO A 16 -5.47 25.76 -14.22
C PRO A 16 -6.24 24.67 -13.49
N ILE A 17 -7.57 24.82 -13.44
CA ILE A 17 -8.45 23.78 -12.93
C ILE A 17 -8.40 22.64 -13.93
N MET A 18 -7.79 21.52 -13.56
CA MET A 18 -7.87 20.31 -14.37
C MET A 18 -9.32 19.86 -14.36
N ALA A 19 -9.92 19.71 -15.55
CA ALA A 19 -11.20 19.05 -15.66
C ALA A 19 -11.07 17.67 -15.01
N SER A 20 -12.05 17.30 -14.16
CA SER A 20 -12.10 15.96 -13.61
C SER A 20 -12.17 15.00 -14.80
N ARG A 21 -11.04 14.36 -15.10
CA ARG A 21 -11.03 13.32 -16.11
C ARG A 21 -11.82 12.19 -15.51
N GLN A 22 -12.95 11.86 -16.12
CA GLN A 22 -13.55 10.53 -15.97
C GLN A 22 -12.69 9.51 -16.72
N ASP A 23 -11.37 9.56 -16.50
CA ASP A 23 -10.49 8.49 -16.92
C ASP A 23 -11.07 7.21 -16.32
N ALA A 24 -11.10 6.14 -17.13
CA ALA A 24 -11.65 4.86 -16.72
C ALA A 24 -11.26 4.57 -15.28
N SER A 25 -12.23 4.17 -14.44
CA SER A 25 -11.99 3.75 -13.06
C SER A 25 -10.65 3.02 -12.98
N ILE A 26 -9.82 3.29 -11.98
CA ILE A 26 -8.51 2.63 -11.85
C ILE A 26 -8.63 1.11 -12.04
N LEU A 27 -9.75 0.51 -11.61
CA LEU A 27 -10.09 -0.89 -11.86
C LEU A 27 -10.24 -1.22 -13.34
N GLY A 28 -10.98 -0.41 -14.11
CA GLY A 28 -11.13 -0.58 -15.56
C GLY A 28 -9.82 -0.36 -16.33
N TRP A 29 -8.95 0.55 -15.88
CA TRP A 29 -7.60 0.67 -16.46
C TRP A 29 -6.73 -0.54 -16.14
N LEU A 30 -6.77 -1.02 -14.90
CA LEU A 30 -6.04 -2.22 -14.48
C LEU A 30 -6.52 -3.46 -15.24
N GLU A 31 -7.83 -3.61 -15.43
CA GLU A 31 -8.45 -4.70 -16.20
C GLU A 31 -8.06 -4.61 -17.69
N GLY A 32 -8.25 -3.45 -18.33
CA GLY A 32 -7.92 -3.24 -19.74
C GLY A 32 -6.42 -3.33 -20.06
N SER A 33 -5.54 -3.07 -19.09
CA SER A 33 -4.10 -3.25 -19.22
C SER A 33 -3.59 -4.64 -18.82
N GLY A 34 -4.47 -5.53 -18.34
CA GLY A 34 -4.11 -6.86 -17.84
C GLY A 34 -3.25 -6.83 -16.57
N ARG A 35 -3.28 -5.72 -15.81
CA ARG A 35 -2.55 -5.53 -14.55
C ARG A 35 -3.40 -5.85 -13.32
N LEU A 36 -4.71 -6.05 -13.49
CA LEU A 36 -5.59 -6.52 -12.44
C LEU A 36 -5.40 -8.04 -12.30
N MET A 37 -4.73 -8.46 -11.23
CA MET A 37 -4.60 -9.87 -10.88
C MET A 37 -5.47 -10.17 -9.67
N ASP A 38 -6.08 -11.35 -9.65
CA ASP A 38 -6.73 -11.85 -8.46
C ASP A 38 -5.73 -11.94 -7.32
N ARG A 39 -6.17 -11.60 -6.11
CA ARG A 39 -5.38 -11.82 -4.92
C ARG A 39 -5.21 -13.33 -4.79
N GLU A 40 -4.01 -13.83 -5.05
CA GLU A 40 -3.65 -15.21 -4.74
C GLU A 40 -4.02 -15.43 -3.26
N GLY A 41 -4.88 -16.43 -3.02
CA GLY A 41 -5.79 -16.45 -1.86
C GLY A 41 -5.16 -16.06 -0.53
N ASP A 42 -5.97 -15.46 0.34
CA ASP A 42 -5.63 -15.16 1.75
C ASP A 42 -4.93 -16.33 2.46
N ASP A 43 -5.12 -17.55 1.98
CA ASP A 43 -4.40 -18.77 2.38
C ASP A 43 -2.87 -18.59 2.40
N ARG A 44 -2.28 -17.89 1.41
CA ARG A 44 -0.82 -17.64 1.40
C ARG A 44 -0.35 -16.66 2.46
N ALA A 45 -1.17 -15.68 2.82
CA ALA A 45 -0.86 -14.74 3.90
C ALA A 45 -1.10 -15.36 5.29
N LYS A 46 -2.02 -16.34 5.36
CA LYS A 46 -2.36 -17.07 6.57
C LYS A 46 -1.34 -18.17 6.90
N LEU A 47 -0.86 -18.89 5.89
CA LEU A 47 0.18 -19.92 6.03
C LEU A 47 1.52 -19.36 6.54
N THR A 48 1.86 -18.11 6.24
CA THR A 48 3.10 -17.48 6.75
C THR A 48 3.02 -17.06 8.22
N LEU A 49 1.82 -16.97 8.80
CA LEU A 49 1.63 -16.51 10.19
C LEU A 49 1.36 -17.66 11.17
N GLU A 50 0.93 -18.84 10.69
CA GLU A 50 0.44 -19.91 11.57
C GLU A 50 1.45 -20.99 11.95
N GLU A 51 2.58 -21.17 11.24
CA GLU A 51 3.42 -22.37 11.45
C GLU A 51 4.82 -22.16 12.06
N ASP A 52 5.44 -20.97 12.02
CA ASP A 52 6.85 -20.82 12.43
C ASP A 52 7.08 -19.77 13.54
N ASP A 53 6.36 -18.64 13.51
CA ASP A 53 6.70 -17.51 14.39
C ASP A 53 6.04 -17.56 15.78
N SER A 54 4.95 -18.32 15.99
CA SER A 54 4.22 -18.25 17.27
C SER A 54 4.94 -18.95 18.41
N GLU A 55 5.55 -20.11 18.18
CA GLU A 55 6.20 -20.89 19.25
C GLU A 55 7.56 -20.30 19.65
N GLU A 56 8.34 -19.80 18.69
CA GLU A 56 9.63 -19.14 18.95
C GLU A 56 9.44 -17.83 19.71
N ILE A 57 8.43 -17.03 19.33
CA ILE A 57 8.11 -15.76 20.02
C ILE A 57 7.61 -16.04 21.45
N THR A 58 6.80 -17.07 21.68
CA THR A 58 6.36 -17.46 23.03
C THR A 58 7.53 -17.89 23.90
N ALA A 59 8.51 -18.61 23.36
CA ALA A 59 9.73 -18.97 24.09
C ALA A 59 10.61 -17.74 24.41
N LEU A 60 10.66 -16.76 23.50
CA LEU A 60 11.43 -15.52 23.68
C LEU A 60 10.77 -14.56 24.67
N MET A 61 9.44 -14.53 24.73
CA MET A 61 8.68 -13.67 25.65
C MET A 61 8.74 -14.13 27.12
N GLY A 62 9.43 -15.24 27.44
CA GLY A 62 9.57 -15.75 28.80
C GLY A 62 8.20 -16.11 29.38
N GLY A 63 7.75 -17.35 29.16
CA GLY A 63 6.39 -17.78 29.46
C GLY A 63 5.84 -17.31 30.81
N ASP A 64 4.63 -16.74 30.77
CA ASP A 64 3.63 -16.45 31.81
C ASP A 64 4.05 -16.12 33.27
N ASP A 65 5.30 -15.71 33.51
CA ASP A 65 5.76 -15.16 34.80
C ASP A 65 5.47 -13.65 34.86
N PHE A 66 4.25 -13.25 34.48
CA PHE A 66 3.67 -12.02 35.03
C PHE A 66 2.99 -12.42 36.33
N ASP A 67 3.79 -12.56 37.40
CA ASP A 67 3.29 -12.39 38.75
C ASP A 67 2.70 -10.98 38.81
N ASP A 68 1.38 -10.87 38.62
CA ASP A 68 0.62 -9.69 39.01
C ASP A 68 0.72 -9.67 40.54
N ASP A 69 1.71 -8.95 41.05
CA ASP A 69 1.86 -8.62 42.47
C ASP A 69 0.55 -7.94 42.93
N GLU A 70 -0.44 -8.76 43.32
CA GLU A 70 -1.63 -8.33 44.06
C GLU A 70 -1.19 -7.93 45.48
N ASP A 71 -1.05 -6.62 45.68
CA ASP A 71 -0.97 -5.82 46.94
C ASP A 71 0.25 -5.97 47.89
#